data_AF-A0Z834-F1
#
_entry.id   AF-A0Z834-F1
#
_cell.length_a   1.000
_cell.length_b   1.000
_cell.length_c   1.000
_cell.angle_alpha   90.00
_cell.angle_beta   90.00
_cell.angle_gamma   90.00
#
_symmetry.space_group_name_H-M   'P 1'
#
loop_
_entity.id
_entity.type
_entity.pdbx_description
1 polymer ?
#
loop_
_entity_poly.entity_id
_entity_poly.type
_entity_poly.pdbx_seq_one_letter_code
_entity_poly.pdbx_strand_id
1 'polypeptide(L)'
;MLRLSTSLTAGLLAFGLCRAVVSTAEPGEVASELLDTVQTVRGIGASSIKDGGEGSGGGNGVEPPNDPETAVRQVYEDDVNALIVSAAGGCTTSGCHGRTGAPGGLRLYGAGESNNIQLNYESFLRYIESNSADKLVTRISGGGGHGGGRRYASDSSEYAIIEAWAISVEALP
;
A
#
# COMPACT_ATOMS: atom_id res chain seq x y z
N MET A 1 11.83 -50.02 -58.06
CA MET A 1 10.77 -50.07 -57.02
C MET A 1 10.97 -48.86 -56.10
N LEU A 2 9.92 -48.06 -55.94
CA LEU A 2 9.84 -46.83 -55.12
C LEU A 2 10.18 -47.09 -53.63
N ARG A 3 10.78 -46.13 -52.92
CA ARG A 3 10.15 -45.37 -51.81
C ARG A 3 10.92 -44.08 -51.49
N LEU A 4 10.13 -43.02 -51.33
CA LEU A 4 10.45 -41.63 -51.01
C LEU A 4 10.29 -41.45 -49.49
N SER A 5 11.16 -40.68 -48.82
CA SER A 5 10.77 -40.00 -47.58
C SER A 5 11.74 -38.86 -47.22
N THR A 6 11.15 -37.67 -47.24
CA THR A 6 11.58 -36.30 -46.92
C THR A 6 11.88 -36.12 -45.43
N SER A 7 12.87 -35.29 -45.07
CA SER A 7 12.65 -33.99 -44.40
C SER A 7 13.88 -33.41 -43.71
N LEU A 8 14.12 -32.16 -44.10
CA LEU A 8 15.03 -31.15 -43.61
C LEU A 8 14.40 -30.45 -42.40
N THR A 9 15.16 -30.19 -41.33
CA THR A 9 14.92 -29.02 -40.45
C THR A 9 16.17 -28.69 -39.64
N ALA A 10 16.79 -27.56 -39.99
CA ALA A 10 17.79 -26.88 -39.20
C ALA A 10 17.10 -26.16 -38.03
N GLY A 11 17.48 -26.49 -36.80
CA GLY A 11 17.06 -25.78 -35.59
C GLY A 11 17.98 -24.61 -35.31
N LEU A 12 17.56 -23.41 -35.70
CA LEU A 12 18.18 -22.14 -35.32
C LEU A 12 17.76 -21.83 -33.87
N LEU A 13 18.67 -22.02 -32.90
CA LEU A 13 18.47 -21.60 -31.51
C LEU A 13 18.58 -20.08 -31.42
N ALA A 14 17.45 -19.39 -31.61
CA ALA A 14 17.30 -18.01 -31.22
C ALA A 14 17.22 -17.95 -29.68
N PHE A 15 18.34 -17.61 -29.03
CA PHE A 15 18.33 -17.12 -27.66
C PHE A 15 17.64 -15.74 -27.65
N GLY A 16 16.32 -15.77 -27.55
CA GLY A 16 15.51 -14.60 -27.26
C GLY A 16 15.90 -14.07 -25.88
N LEU A 17 16.56 -12.93 -25.86
CA LEU A 17 16.71 -12.09 -24.69
C LEU A 17 15.30 -11.72 -24.19
N CYS A 18 14.78 -12.48 -23.22
CA CYS A 18 13.74 -11.96 -22.34
C CYS A 18 14.39 -10.84 -21.52
N ARG A 19 14.47 -9.63 -22.10
CA ARG A 19 14.56 -8.42 -21.30
C ARG A 19 13.30 -8.43 -20.45
N ALA A 20 13.47 -8.63 -19.15
CA ALA A 20 12.47 -8.19 -18.20
C ALA A 20 12.26 -6.70 -18.49
N VAL A 21 11.13 -6.36 -19.11
CA VAL A 21 10.60 -5.01 -19.03
C VAL A 21 10.24 -4.87 -17.55
N VAL A 22 11.17 -4.35 -16.76
CA VAL A 22 10.81 -3.66 -15.53
C VAL A 22 9.94 -2.51 -16.01
N SER A 23 8.63 -2.70 -15.93
CA SER A 23 7.67 -1.64 -16.11
C SER A 23 7.76 -0.81 -14.84
N THR A 24 8.68 0.15 -14.80
CA THR A 24 8.59 1.23 -13.82
C THR A 24 7.34 2.00 -14.21
N ALA A 25 6.25 1.82 -13.47
CA ALA A 25 5.07 2.66 -13.63
C ALA A 25 5.52 4.13 -13.64
N GLU A 26 4.95 4.93 -14.55
CA GLU A 26 5.30 6.35 -14.60
C GLU A 26 4.88 7.00 -13.27
N PRO A 27 5.60 8.00 -12.73
CA PRO A 27 5.30 8.61 -11.43
C PRO A 27 3.83 9.02 -11.24
N GLY A 28 3.18 9.53 -12.30
CA GLY A 28 1.77 9.90 -12.28
C GLY A 28 0.79 8.71 -12.26
N GLU A 29 1.19 7.55 -12.76
CA GLU A 29 0.41 6.31 -12.70
C GLU A 29 0.31 5.82 -11.25
N VAL A 30 1.43 5.80 -10.52
CA VAL A 30 1.46 5.43 -9.09
C VAL A 30 0.54 6.33 -8.27
N ALA A 31 0.61 7.64 -8.50
CA ALA A 31 -0.25 8.61 -7.80
C ALA A 31 -1.75 8.36 -8.10
N SER A 32 -2.08 8.15 -9.37
CA SER A 32 -3.47 7.95 -9.81
C SER A 32 -4.05 6.63 -9.30
N GLU A 33 -3.30 5.53 -9.39
CA GLU A 33 -3.72 4.20 -8.93
C GLU A 33 -3.93 4.17 -7.41
N LEU A 34 -3.05 4.84 -6.66
CA LEU A 34 -3.19 4.97 -5.21
C LEU A 34 -4.50 5.70 -4.85
N LEU A 35 -4.74 6.86 -5.45
CA LEU A 35 -5.90 7.68 -5.16
C LEU A 35 -7.20 6.98 -5.59
N ASP A 36 -7.23 6.35 -6.76
CA ASP A 36 -8.38 5.58 -7.26
C ASP A 36 -8.72 4.40 -6.35
N THR A 37 -7.70 3.65 -5.91
CA THR A 37 -7.88 2.53 -4.98
C THR A 37 -8.48 3.00 -3.66
N VAL A 38 -7.92 4.06 -3.06
CA VAL A 38 -8.40 4.60 -1.78
C VAL A 38 -9.81 5.15 -1.91
N GLN A 39 -10.11 5.89 -2.99
CA GLN A 39 -11.45 6.41 -3.26
C GLN A 39 -12.48 5.29 -3.45
N THR A 40 -12.12 4.24 -4.18
CA THR A 40 -12.97 3.06 -4.38
C THR A 40 -13.26 2.38 -3.04
N VAL A 41 -12.25 2.17 -2.19
CA VAL A 41 -12.44 1.56 -0.87
C VAL A 41 -13.34 2.43 0.03
N ARG A 42 -13.15 3.76 0.03
CA ARG A 42 -14.04 4.69 0.75
C ARG A 42 -15.48 4.57 0.27
N GLY A 43 -15.71 4.45 -1.05
CA GLY A 43 -17.03 4.28 -1.65
C GLY A 43 -17.71 2.96 -1.28
N ILE A 44 -16.96 1.87 -1.17
CA ILE A 44 -17.46 0.56 -0.72
C ILE A 44 -17.83 0.61 0.79
N GLY A 45 -17.02 1.29 1.61
CA GLY A 45 -17.23 1.47 3.05
C GLY A 45 -18.33 2.46 3.44
N ALA A 46 -18.73 3.38 2.55
CA ALA A 46 -19.79 4.37 2.80
C ALA A 46 -21.23 3.82 2.71
N SER A 47 -21.39 2.51 2.47
CA SER A 47 -22.68 1.82 2.36
C SER A 47 -23.34 1.58 3.73
N SER A 48 -23.52 2.64 4.51
CA SER A 48 -24.38 2.70 5.70
C SER A 48 -24.86 4.13 5.91
N ILE A 49 -25.25 4.82 4.84
CA ILE A 49 -26.01 6.08 4.96
C ILE A 49 -27.28 5.96 4.14
N LYS A 50 -28.36 5.88 4.90
CA LYS A 50 -29.76 5.87 4.47
C LYS A 50 -30.07 7.13 3.66
N ASP A 51 -30.84 6.90 2.61
CA ASP A 51 -31.55 7.85 1.74
C ASP A 51 -31.97 9.18 2.39
N GLY A 52 -31.74 10.27 1.64
CA GLY A 52 -32.43 11.55 1.81
C GLY A 52 -31.55 12.75 2.15
N GLY A 53 -31.16 13.53 1.13
CA GLY A 53 -30.72 14.91 1.31
C GLY A 53 -29.75 15.42 0.25
N GLU A 54 -30.27 16.17 -0.72
CA GLU A 54 -29.47 17.10 -1.53
C GLU A 54 -28.66 18.01 -0.59
N GLY A 55 -27.33 17.91 -0.68
CA GLY A 55 -26.38 18.67 0.11
C GLY A 55 -25.21 19.11 -0.77
N SER A 56 -25.41 20.25 -1.44
CA SER A 56 -24.35 21.03 -2.09
C SER A 56 -23.29 21.43 -1.06
N GLY A 57 -22.02 21.12 -1.32
CA GLY A 57 -20.94 21.35 -0.36
C GLY A 57 -19.53 21.29 -0.95
N GLY A 58 -19.17 22.31 -1.74
CA GLY A 58 -17.82 22.88 -1.78
C GLY A 58 -16.63 21.95 -2.02
N GLY A 59 -16.56 21.34 -3.21
CA GLY A 59 -15.29 20.82 -3.71
C GLY A 59 -14.35 21.97 -4.02
N ASN A 60 -13.34 22.20 -3.17
CA ASN A 60 -12.14 22.89 -3.61
C ASN A 60 -11.53 22.01 -4.71
N GLY A 61 -11.61 22.48 -5.96
CA GLY A 61 -11.02 21.83 -7.12
C GLY A 61 -9.50 21.86 -7.08
N VAL A 62 -8.92 21.12 -6.14
CA VAL A 62 -7.52 20.71 -6.20
C VAL A 62 -7.51 19.53 -7.16
N GLU A 63 -6.96 19.75 -8.35
CA GLU A 63 -6.60 18.65 -9.25
C GLU A 63 -5.85 17.59 -8.44
N PRO A 64 -6.15 16.28 -8.61
CA PRO A 64 -5.42 15.23 -7.93
C PRO A 64 -3.91 15.46 -8.09
N PRO A 65 -3.11 15.34 -7.03
CA PRO A 65 -1.67 15.52 -7.16
C PRO A 65 -1.15 14.52 -8.19
N ASN A 66 -0.61 15.04 -9.30
CA ASN A 66 0.11 14.23 -10.30
C ASN A 66 1.49 13.78 -9.78
N ASP A 67 1.90 14.28 -8.62
CA ASP A 67 3.15 13.95 -7.94
C ASP A 67 2.93 12.80 -6.95
N PRO A 68 3.63 11.65 -7.10
CA PRO A 68 3.41 10.48 -6.26
C PRO A 68 3.85 10.70 -4.81
N GLU A 69 4.88 11.51 -4.55
CA GLU A 69 5.28 11.83 -3.17
C GLU A 69 4.16 12.57 -2.43
N THR A 70 3.54 13.55 -3.10
CA THR A 70 2.40 14.28 -2.58
C THR A 70 1.18 13.38 -2.38
N ALA A 71 0.87 12.49 -3.33
CA ALA A 71 -0.26 11.56 -3.21
C ALA A 71 -0.07 10.55 -2.06
N VAL A 72 1.12 9.95 -1.96
CA VAL A 72 1.51 9.04 -0.87
C VAL A 72 1.40 9.74 0.48
N ARG A 73 1.86 10.99 0.57
CA ARG A 73 1.77 11.78 1.78
C ARG A 73 0.32 12.08 2.14
N GLN A 74 -0.49 12.49 1.17
CA GLN A 74 -1.90 12.83 1.40
C GLN A 74 -2.69 11.62 1.92
N VAL A 75 -2.62 10.47 1.24
CA VAL A 75 -3.30 9.24 1.68
C VAL A 75 -2.84 8.80 3.07
N TYR A 76 -1.55 9.01 3.38
CA TYR A 76 -1.06 8.71 4.70
C TYR A 76 -1.77 9.53 5.79
N GLU A 77 -1.85 10.84 5.59
CA GLU A 77 -2.44 11.77 6.56
C GLU A 77 -3.95 11.57 6.69
N ASP A 78 -4.64 11.38 5.56
CA ASP A 78 -6.10 11.27 5.50
C ASP A 78 -6.62 9.92 6.03
N ASP A 79 -5.94 8.81 5.70
CA ASP A 79 -6.46 7.46 5.98
C ASP A 79 -5.53 6.62 6.85
N VAL A 80 -4.26 6.45 6.43
CA VAL A 80 -3.38 5.45 7.04
C VAL A 80 -3.11 5.78 8.50
N ASN A 81 -2.76 7.02 8.84
CA ASN A 81 -2.46 7.36 10.23
C ASN A 81 -3.67 7.13 11.14
N ALA A 82 -4.90 7.40 10.68
CA ALA A 82 -6.11 7.13 11.43
C ALA A 82 -6.25 5.64 11.76
N LEU A 83 -5.97 4.75 10.79
CA LEU A 83 -5.94 3.30 11.00
C LEU A 83 -4.83 2.88 11.97
N ILE A 84 -3.67 3.53 11.91
CA ILE A 84 -2.53 3.20 12.77
C ILE A 84 -2.78 3.60 14.22
N VAL A 85 -3.31 4.79 14.47
CA VAL A 85 -3.55 5.30 15.83
C VAL A 85 -4.85 4.81 16.44
N SER A 86 -5.72 4.18 15.65
CA SER A 86 -6.98 3.60 16.10
C SER A 86 -6.76 2.54 17.17
N ALA A 87 -7.57 2.59 18.23
CA ALA A 87 -7.61 1.56 19.26
C ALA A 87 -8.01 0.19 18.69
N ALA A 88 -8.82 0.15 17.62
CA ALA A 88 -9.20 -1.08 16.95
C ALA A 88 -8.01 -1.73 16.23
N GLY A 89 -7.11 -0.92 15.66
CA GLY A 89 -5.86 -1.40 15.06
C GLY A 89 -4.83 -1.86 16.10
N GLY A 90 -4.78 -1.19 17.26
CA GLY A 90 -3.95 -1.60 18.40
C GLY A 90 -2.43 -1.51 18.16
N CYS A 91 -1.99 -0.88 17.07
CA CYS A 91 -0.60 -0.79 16.65
C CYS A 91 0.26 0.00 17.64
N THR A 92 -0.28 1.10 18.16
CA THR A 92 0.41 2.08 19.02
C THR A 92 0.46 1.67 20.49
N THR A 93 0.03 0.45 20.85
CA THR A 93 0.09 -0.01 22.25
C THR A 93 1.55 -0.16 22.71
N SER A 94 1.84 0.18 23.97
CA SER A 94 3.20 0.09 24.54
C SER A 94 3.76 -1.34 24.58
N GLY A 95 2.88 -2.35 24.58
CA GLY A 95 3.21 -3.76 24.41
C GLY A 95 3.71 -4.13 23.00
N CYS A 96 3.43 -3.29 22.00
CA CYS A 96 3.81 -3.49 20.60
C CYS A 96 4.73 -2.36 20.11
N HIS A 97 4.20 -1.40 19.35
CA HIS A 97 4.99 -0.34 18.71
C HIS A 97 4.97 1.01 19.45
N GLY A 98 4.15 1.13 20.49
CA GLY A 98 4.03 2.32 21.35
C GLY A 98 5.20 2.56 22.30
N ARG A 99 6.38 1.98 22.04
CA ARG A 99 7.57 2.13 22.89
C ARG A 99 8.87 2.27 22.11
N THR A 100 9.87 2.91 22.70
CA THR A 100 11.25 2.89 22.20
C THR A 100 11.77 1.46 22.09
N GLY A 101 12.50 1.15 21.01
CA GLY A 101 12.97 -0.20 20.75
C GLY A 101 11.85 -1.18 20.38
N ALA A 102 10.76 -0.67 19.79
CA ALA A 102 9.67 -1.48 19.28
C ALA A 102 10.16 -2.58 18.30
N PRO A 103 9.45 -3.71 18.20
CA PRO A 103 9.83 -4.80 17.31
C PRO A 103 10.00 -4.34 15.86
N GLY A 104 11.05 -4.84 15.20
CA GLY A 104 11.37 -4.49 13.82
C GLY A 104 11.82 -3.04 13.62
N GLY A 105 12.13 -2.30 14.70
CA GLY A 105 12.55 -0.90 14.63
C GLY A 105 11.42 0.09 14.34
N LEU A 106 10.17 -0.38 14.21
CA LEU A 106 9.01 0.46 13.91
C LEU A 106 8.42 1.05 15.19
N ARG A 107 8.75 2.29 15.50
CA ARG A 107 8.17 3.04 16.63
C ARG A 107 6.92 3.78 16.14
N LEU A 108 5.80 3.57 16.81
CA LEU A 108 4.55 4.27 16.54
C LEU A 108 4.10 5.10 17.74
N TYR A 109 3.50 6.23 17.45
CA TYR A 109 3.05 7.26 18.37
C TYR A 109 1.51 7.32 18.30
N GLY A 110 0.87 7.27 19.47
CA GLY A 110 -0.59 7.30 19.59
C GLY A 110 -1.21 8.65 19.23
N ALA A 111 -2.53 8.66 19.04
CA ALA A 111 -3.28 9.86 18.62
C ALA A 111 -3.11 11.08 19.56
N GLY A 112 -2.89 10.83 20.85
CA GLY A 112 -2.67 11.88 21.86
C GLY A 112 -1.22 12.38 21.95
N GLU A 113 -0.28 11.75 21.24
CA GLU A 113 1.12 12.19 21.22
C GLU A 113 1.31 13.30 20.16
N SER A 114 2.03 14.35 20.53
CA SER A 114 2.32 15.46 19.61
C SER A 114 3.11 14.98 18.40
N ASN A 115 2.77 15.54 17.23
CA ASN A 115 3.45 15.23 15.96
C ASN A 115 3.37 13.74 15.53
N ASN A 116 2.39 12.97 16.05
CA ASN A 116 2.28 11.55 15.75
C ASN A 116 2.19 11.27 14.24
N ILE A 117 1.46 12.10 13.48
CA ILE A 117 1.29 11.94 12.03
C ILE A 117 2.65 11.90 11.33
N GLN A 118 3.45 12.96 11.49
CA GLN A 118 4.78 13.05 10.88
C GLN A 118 5.72 11.94 11.37
N LEU A 119 5.76 11.68 12.69
CA LEU A 119 6.69 10.71 13.26
C LEU A 119 6.36 9.28 12.83
N ASN A 120 5.08 8.94 12.76
CA ASN A 120 4.64 7.64 12.27
C ASN A 120 4.93 7.49 10.77
N TYR A 121 4.68 8.55 9.97
CA TYR A 121 4.99 8.56 8.53
C TYR A 121 6.46 8.20 8.30
N GLU A 122 7.37 8.95 8.92
CA GLU A 122 8.81 8.71 8.82
C GLU A 122 9.22 7.33 9.34
N SER A 123 8.57 6.84 10.41
CA SER A 123 8.88 5.51 10.93
C SER A 123 8.48 4.41 9.95
N PHE A 124 7.36 4.55 9.23
CA PHE A 124 6.99 3.59 8.19
C PHE A 124 7.88 3.71 6.95
N LEU A 125 8.24 4.92 6.51
CA LEU A 125 9.18 5.07 5.39
C LEU A 125 10.50 4.33 5.67
N ARG A 126 11.11 4.58 6.84
CA ARG A 126 12.33 3.87 7.26
C ARG A 126 12.12 2.35 7.36
N TYR A 127 10.96 1.92 7.83
CA TYR A 127 10.64 0.50 7.94
C TYR A 127 10.55 -0.16 6.56
N ILE A 128 9.83 0.45 5.62
CA ILE A 128 9.66 -0.06 4.25
C ILE A 128 11.02 -0.07 3.55
N GLU A 129 11.79 1.00 3.63
CA GLU A 129 13.15 1.09 3.08
C GLU A 129 14.08 -0.02 3.63
N SER A 130 14.04 -0.28 4.94
CA SER A 130 14.86 -1.33 5.56
C SER A 130 14.29 -2.74 5.37
N ASN A 131 13.07 -2.86 4.83
CA ASN A 131 12.37 -4.13 4.69
C ASN A 131 11.70 -4.19 3.31
N SER A 132 10.40 -3.93 3.24
CA SER A 132 9.58 -3.92 2.01
C SER A 132 8.12 -3.61 2.36
N ALA A 133 7.32 -3.19 1.40
CA ALA A 133 5.87 -3.10 1.56
C ALA A 133 5.25 -4.48 1.83
N ASP A 134 5.68 -5.52 1.10
CA ASP A 134 5.20 -6.91 1.24
C ASP A 134 5.31 -7.43 2.69
N LYS A 135 6.47 -7.23 3.32
CA LYS A 135 6.68 -7.62 4.72
C LYS A 135 5.75 -6.89 5.67
N LEU A 136 5.48 -5.60 5.45
CA LEU A 136 4.54 -4.84 6.27
C LEU A 136 3.14 -5.45 6.18
N VAL A 137 2.63 -5.64 4.95
CA VAL A 137 1.26 -6.10 4.72
C VAL A 137 1.07 -7.56 5.15
N THR A 138 2.06 -8.41 4.90
CA THR A 138 2.10 -9.79 5.41
C THR A 138 1.97 -9.84 6.94
N ARG A 139 2.64 -8.95 7.68
CA ARG A 139 2.58 -8.95 9.15
C ARG A 139 1.21 -8.49 9.66
N ILE A 140 0.63 -7.44 9.09
CA ILE A 140 -0.66 -6.92 9.57
C ILE A 140 -1.83 -7.86 9.25
N SER A 141 -1.75 -8.65 8.16
CA SER A 141 -2.72 -9.70 7.83
C SER A 141 -2.60 -10.96 8.69
N GLY A 142 -1.56 -11.05 9.53
CA GLY A 142 -1.28 -12.20 10.38
C GLY A 142 -0.41 -13.27 9.72
N GLY A 143 0.03 -13.04 8.48
CA GLY A 143 1.05 -13.86 7.82
C GLY A 143 2.43 -13.72 8.47
N GLY A 144 3.29 -14.73 8.26
CA GLY A 144 4.69 -14.73 8.73
C GLY A 144 4.91 -14.67 10.24
N GLY A 145 3.83 -14.72 11.05
CA GLY A 145 3.85 -14.65 12.51
C GLY A 145 4.08 -13.23 13.05
N HIS A 146 3.03 -12.48 13.34
CA HIS A 146 3.13 -11.17 13.99
C HIS A 146 2.79 -11.31 15.49
N GLY A 147 3.69 -10.88 16.38
CA GLY A 147 3.52 -11.06 17.84
C GLY A 147 2.26 -10.40 18.41
N GLY A 148 1.76 -9.34 17.76
CA GLY A 148 0.47 -8.76 18.09
C GLY A 148 -0.71 -9.65 17.71
N GLY A 149 -0.56 -10.52 16.71
CA GLY A 149 -1.62 -11.22 15.98
C GLY A 149 -2.00 -10.47 14.70
N ARG A 150 -3.06 -10.94 14.04
CA ARG A 150 -3.68 -10.22 12.91
C ARG A 150 -4.20 -8.86 13.36
N ARG A 151 -3.95 -7.80 12.60
CA ARG A 151 -4.43 -6.42 12.83
C ARG A 151 -5.59 -6.11 11.89
N TYR A 152 -5.37 -6.32 10.61
CA TYR A 152 -6.36 -6.11 9.55
C TYR A 152 -6.41 -7.36 8.69
N ALA A 153 -7.59 -7.90 8.40
CA ALA A 153 -7.70 -9.08 7.54
C ALA A 153 -7.38 -8.70 6.09
N SER A 154 -6.79 -9.61 5.31
CA SER A 154 -6.37 -9.33 3.93
C SER A 154 -7.53 -8.98 2.98
N ASP A 155 -8.77 -9.27 3.39
CA ASP A 155 -10.00 -8.94 2.68
C ASP A 155 -10.71 -7.70 3.24
N SER A 156 -10.09 -6.97 4.19
CA SER A 156 -10.67 -5.77 4.80
C SER A 156 -10.28 -4.50 4.04
N SER A 157 -11.15 -3.49 4.12
CA SER A 157 -10.90 -2.16 3.54
C SER A 157 -9.66 -1.48 4.13
N GLU A 158 -9.44 -1.62 5.43
CA GLU A 158 -8.27 -1.06 6.12
C GLU A 158 -6.97 -1.68 5.62
N TYR A 159 -6.96 -2.99 5.40
CA TYR A 159 -5.82 -3.67 4.81
C TYR A 159 -5.54 -3.14 3.40
N ALA A 160 -6.58 -3.05 2.55
CA ALA A 160 -6.43 -2.57 1.17
C ALA A 160 -5.86 -1.14 1.10
N ILE A 161 -6.31 -0.24 1.98
CA ILE A 161 -5.77 1.13 2.06
C ILE A 161 -4.28 1.11 2.46
N ILE A 162 -3.92 0.35 3.49
CA ILE A 162 -2.52 0.28 3.96
C ILE A 162 -1.63 -0.38 2.90
N GLU A 163 -2.13 -1.40 2.20
CA GLU A 163 -1.40 -2.11 1.15
C GLU A 163 -1.13 -1.20 -0.06
N ALA A 164 -2.17 -0.56 -0.60
CA ALA A 164 -2.03 0.37 -1.71
C ALA A 164 -1.04 1.50 -1.39
N TRP A 165 -1.15 2.06 -0.18
CA TRP A 165 -0.22 3.07 0.29
C TRP A 165 1.23 2.56 0.41
N ALA A 166 1.43 1.40 1.04
CA ALA A 166 2.76 0.85 1.26
C ALA A 166 3.46 0.47 -0.07
N ILE A 167 2.73 -0.09 -1.03
CA ILE A 167 3.25 -0.40 -2.37
C ILE A 167 3.64 0.89 -3.08
N SER A 168 2.81 1.94 -2.99
CA SER A 168 3.10 3.23 -3.60
C SER A 168 4.34 3.90 -3.00
N VAL A 169 4.57 3.76 -1.70
CA VAL A 169 5.82 4.21 -1.04
C VAL A 169 7.04 3.52 -1.65
N GLU A 170 6.99 2.20 -1.85
CA GLU A 170 8.11 1.41 -2.40
C GLU A 170 8.35 1.70 -3.88
N ALA A 171 7.36 2.24 -4.59
CA ALA A 171 7.44 2.66 -5.98
C ALA A 171 7.93 4.11 -6.17
N LEU A 172 8.15 4.88 -5.09
CA LEU A 172 8.76 6.21 -5.18
C LEU A 172 10.21 6.14 -5.70
N PRO A 173 10.67 7.15 -6.45
CA PRO A 173 12.00 7.17 -7.08
C PRO A 173 13.18 7.31 -6.10
#